data_AF-A0A7M2A2N5-F1
#
_entry.id   AF-A0A7M2A2N5-F1
#
_cell.length_a   1.000
_cell.length_b   1.000
_cell.length_c   1.000
_cell.angle_alpha   90.00
_cell.angle_beta   90.00
_cell.angle_gamma   90.00
#
_symmetry.space_group_name_H-M   'P 1'
#
loop_
_entity.id
_entity.type
_entity.pdbx_description
1 polymer ?
#
loop_
_entity_poly.entity_id
_entity_poly.type
_entity_poly.pdbx_seq_one_letter_code
_entity_poly.pdbx_strand_id
1 'polypeptide(L)' 'MSAYISPADLCNLMFKAITATDLEPFTILHGISNNRFKRLNLESTQKKVGYEPKADAFALSQISLYDSPR' A
#
# COMPACT_ATOMS: atom_id res chain seq x y z
N MET A 1 -12.39 -2.45 -0.30
CA MET A 1 -11.35 -2.95 -1.22
C MET A 1 -10.33 -1.88 -1.57
N SER A 2 -10.72 -0.70 -2.08
CA SER A 2 -9.74 0.32 -2.52
C SER A 2 -8.85 0.97 -1.44
N ALA A 3 -9.26 0.89 -0.17
CA ALA A 3 -8.44 1.28 0.99
C ALA A 3 -8.01 0.10 1.85
N TYR A 4 -8.07 -1.13 1.31
CA TYR A 4 -7.58 -2.30 2.02
C TYR A 4 -6.08 -2.21 2.22
N ILE A 5 -5.61 -2.72 3.36
CA ILE A 5 -4.21 -2.99 3.63
C ILE A 5 -4.08 -4.40 4.21
N SER A 6 -3.16 -5.19 3.67
CA SER A 6 -2.85 -6.51 4.21
C SER A 6 -1.99 -6.40 5.47
N PRO A 7 -2.04 -7.37 6.38
CA PRO A 7 -1.16 -7.38 7.56
C PRO A 7 0.34 -7.29 7.20
N ALA A 8 0.76 -8.00 6.15
CA ALA A 8 2.15 -7.99 5.70
C ALA A 8 2.60 -6.63 5.17
N ASP A 9 1.74 -5.96 4.38
CA ASP A 9 2.03 -4.63 3.85
C ASP A 9 2.06 -3.59 4.99
N LEU A 10 1.14 -3.67 5.96
CA LEU A 10 1.16 -2.80 7.14
C LEU A 10 2.43 -2.97 7.98
N CYS A 11 2.82 -4.21 8.27
CA CYS A 11 4.07 -4.48 8.99
C CYS A 11 5.28 -3.95 8.23
N ASN A 12 5.32 -4.09 6.90
CA ASN A 12 6.39 -3.56 6.08
C ASN A 12 6.45 -2.02 6.13
N LEU A 13 5.30 -1.33 6.05
CA LEU A 13 5.22 0.12 6.18
C LEU A 13 5.70 0.59 7.55
N MET A 14 5.26 -0.07 8.62
CA MET A 14 5.71 0.25 9.99
C MET A 14 7.22 0.06 10.13
N PHE A 15 7.75 -1.07 9.66
CA PHE A 15 9.19 -1.34 9.67
C PHE A 15 9.97 -0.24 8.94
N LYS A 16 9.55 0.11 7.72
CA LYS A 16 10.19 1.18 6.94
C LYS A 16 10.12 2.54 7.63
N ALA A 17 9.00 2.85 8.29
CA ALA A 17 8.83 4.10 9.02
C ALA A 17 9.75 4.21 10.24
N ILE A 18 9.94 3.12 11.00
CA ILE A 18 10.82 3.12 12.18
C ILE A 18 12.32 3.07 11.82
N THR A 19 12.67 2.54 10.65
CA THR A 19 14.07 2.45 10.19
C THR A 19 14.51 3.61 9.32
N ALA A 20 13.59 4.50 8.90
CA ALA A 20 13.93 5.64 8.07
C ALA A 20 14.77 6.65 8.85
N THR A 21 15.92 7.05 8.30
CA THR A 21 16.85 8.00 8.92
C THR A 21 16.48 9.46 8.66
N ASP A 22 15.81 9.73 7.55
CA ASP A 22 15.55 11.08 7.04
C ASP A 22 14.05 11.41 7.00
N LEU A 23 13.28 10.84 7.94
CA LEU A 23 11.85 11.06 8.03
C LEU A 23 11.52 12.18 9.02
N GLU A 24 10.92 13.26 8.54
CA GLU A 24 10.47 14.37 9.38
C GLU A 24 9.47 13.91 10.45
N PRO A 25 9.50 14.49 11.67
CA PRO A 25 8.52 14.22 12.71
C PRO A 25 7.08 14.43 12.21
N PHE A 26 6.16 13.58 12.69
CA PHE A 26 4.73 13.64 12.33
C PHE A 26 4.45 13.50 10.82
N THR A 27 5.35 12.86 10.07
CA THR A 27 5.12 12.58 8.65
C THR A 27 3.89 11.70 8.42
N ILE A 28 3.02 12.14 7.51
CA ILE A 28 1.87 11.35 7.04
C ILE A 28 2.32 10.40 5.94
N LEU A 29 2.03 9.11 6.11
CA LEU A 29 2.23 8.05 5.13
C LEU A 29 0.87 7.39 4.83
N HIS A 30 0.53 7.25 3.55
CA HIS A 30 -0.69 6.58 3.13
C HIS A 30 -0.51 5.06 3.18
N GLY A 31 -1.21 4.41 4.10
CA GLY A 31 -1.15 2.96 4.30
C GLY A 31 -2.29 2.22 3.60
N ILE A 32 -2.13 1.92 2.31
CA ILE A 32 -2.97 0.93 1.60
C ILE A 32 -2.08 -0.09 0.90
N SER A 33 -2.63 -1.26 0.60
CA SER A 33 -1.99 -2.24 -0.29
C SER A 33 -2.03 -1.77 -1.76
N ASN A 34 -1.39 -2.49 -2.67
CA ASN A 34 -1.38 -2.20 -4.11
C ASN A 34 -2.70 -2.62 -4.79
N ASN A 35 -3.83 -2.23 -4.20
CA ASN A 35 -5.16 -2.54 -4.73
C ASN A 35 -5.29 -2.02 -6.16
N ARG A 36 -6.00 -2.77 -7.02
CA ARG A 36 -6.27 -2.39 -8.43
C ARG A 36 -6.77 -0.95 -8.53
N PHE A 37 -7.81 -0.63 -7.77
CA PHE A 37 -8.31 0.73 -7.61
C PHE A 37 -7.85 1.28 -6.26
N LYS A 38 -7.07 2.35 -6.27
CA LYS A 38 -6.47 2.94 -5.07
C LYS A 38 -7.30 4.12 -4.58
N ARG A 39 -7.69 4.11 -3.30
CA ARG A 39 -8.36 5.27 -2.68
C ARG A 39 -7.37 6.37 -2.28
N LEU A 40 -6.11 6.02 -2.05
CA LEU A 40 -5.04 6.94 -1.66
C LEU A 40 -3.88 6.83 -2.64
N ASN A 41 -3.20 7.95 -2.90
CA ASN A 41 -1.97 7.97 -3.71
C ASN A 41 -0.78 7.51 -2.84
N LEU A 42 -0.03 6.52 -3.32
CA LEU A 42 1.15 5.95 -2.63
C LEU A 42 2.47 6.64 -2.98
N GLU A 43 2.51 7.51 -3.99
CA GLU A 43 3.74 8.10 -4.53
C GLU A 43 4.61 8.78 -3.45
N SER A 44 4.00 9.57 -2.56
CA SER A 44 4.74 10.22 -1.48
C SER A 44 5.30 9.21 -0.48
N THR A 45 4.54 8.17 -0.16
CA THR A 45 4.97 7.12 0.79
C THR A 45 6.06 6.23 0.20
N GLN A 46 5.98 5.95 -1.11
CA GLN A 46 7.04 5.30 -1.88
C GLN A 46 8.32 6.14 -1.86
N LYS A 47 8.24 7.43 -2.16
CA LYS A 47 9.42 8.31 -2.20
C LYS A 47 10.10 8.46 -0.83
N LYS A 48 9.31 8.60 0.25
CA LYS A 48 9.84 8.87 1.60
C LYS A 48 10.45 7.65 2.28
N VAL A 49 9.84 6.48 2.15
CA VAL A 49 10.23 5.29 2.91
C VAL A 49 10.40 4.03 2.05
N GLY A 50 10.27 4.14 0.73
CA GLY A 50 10.41 3.01 -0.20
C GLY A 50 9.32 1.96 -0.05
N TYR A 51 8.09 2.34 0.34
CA TYR A 51 7.00 1.39 0.58
C TYR A 51 6.43 0.80 -0.71
N GLU A 52 6.58 -0.51 -0.89
CA GLU A 52 6.14 -1.25 -2.08
C GLU A 52 5.15 -2.36 -1.69
N PRO A 53 3.87 -2.03 -1.46
CA PRO A 53 2.88 -3.02 -1.07
C PRO A 53 2.62 -4.02 -2.19
N LYS A 54 2.26 -5.25 -1.81
CA LYS A 54 2.11 -6.36 -2.76
C LYS A 54 0.68 -6.86 -2.90
N ALA A 55 -0.13 -6.78 -1.84
CA ALA A 55 -1.47 -7.33 -1.90
C ALA A 55 -2.40 -6.50 -2.79
N ASP A 56 -3.41 -7.16 -3.35
CA ASP A 56 -4.52 -6.53 -4.04
C ASP A 56 -5.83 -7.13 -3.54
N ALA A 57 -6.65 -6.34 -2.85
CA ALA A 57 -7.94 -6.79 -2.34
C ALA A 57 -8.87 -7.32 -3.45
N PHE A 58 -8.78 -6.78 -4.67
CA PHE A 58 -9.64 -7.20 -5.79
C PHE A 58 -9.32 -8.63 -6.23
N ALA A 59 -8.02 -8.95 -6.34
CA ALA A 59 -7.56 -10.31 -6.59
C ALA A 59 -7.90 -11.26 -5.43
N LEU A 60 -7.68 -10.83 -4.18
CA LEU A 60 -7.95 -11.65 -2.99
C LEU A 60 -9.43 -12.01 -2.83
N SER A 61 -10.34 -11.10 -3.19
CA SER A 61 -11.78 -11.35 -3.15
C SER A 61 -12.30 -12.06 -4.40
N GLN A 62 -11.43 -12.47 -5.33
CA GLN A 62 -11.79 -13.19 -6.56
C GLN A 62 -12.87 -12.45 -7.39
N ILE A 63 -12.82 -11.11 -7.38
CA ILE A 63 -13.74 -10.32 -8.19
C ILE A 63 -13.28 -10.32 -9.63
N SER A 64 -14.10 -10.88 -10.52
CA SER A 64 -13.89 -10.78 -11.96
C SER A 64 -14.17 -9.35 -12.41
N LEU A 65 -13.11 -8.63 -12.78
CA LEU A 65 -13.24 -7.35 -13.47
C LEU A 65 -13.35 -7.59 -14.97
N TYR A 66 -13.92 -6.63 -15.70
CA TYR A 66 -14.17 -6.77 -17.15
C TYR A 66 -12.91 -6.98 -17.98
N ASP A 67 -11.76 -6.54 -17.47
CA ASP A 67 -10.42 -6.61 -18.07
C ASP A 67 -9.57 -7.75 -17.50
N SER A 68 -10.14 -8.62 -16.66
CA SER A 68 -9.43 -9.79 -16.14
C SER A 68 -9.19 -10.81 -17.26
N PRO A 69 -7.98 -11.39 -17.39
CA PRO A 69 -7.73 -12.47 -18.34
C PRO A 69 -8.68 -13.65 -18.04
N ARG A 70 -9.34 -14.15 -19.08
CA ARG A 70 -10.25 -15.30 -19.01
C ARG A 70 -9.48 -16.61 -18.85
#